data_AF-A0A438JI26-F1
#
_entry.id   AF-A0A438JI26-F1
#
_cell.length_a   1.000
_cell.length_b   1.000
_cell.length_c   1.000
_cell.angle_alpha   90.00
_cell.angle_beta   90.00
_cell.angle_gamma   90.00
#
_symmetry.space_group_name_H-M   'P 1'
#
loop_
_entity.id
_entity.type
_entity.pdbx_description
1 polymer ?
#
loop_
_entity_poly.entity_id
_entity_poly.type
_entity_poly.pdbx_seq_one_letter_code
_entity_poly.pdbx_strand_id
1 'polypeptide(L)'
;MKVDSQVVSQRNLHGVSFSGTTSVNEFSLSSSAWSWYKEEVGVSSNHSFIKPGLLEQINTTKDNSDYLWYTTSINVKESIVPGQEKEAFLHIGSLGHAALVFVNKRLVGFGFGNHEDASFNLSEKISLNQGDNTLDILSMMIGLQNYGPWFDIAGAGIYSVILADLKKTSKDDLSSGQWTYQVGVEGEYIGLDKISLANSSLWIQGNRLPVNRSLIWYKATFLAPEGKGPLSLDLASMGKGQAWVNGQSIGRYWPAYLAPSTGCTTNCDYRGAYDASKCLRNCGQPAQTLYHIPRTWVHSGKNLLVLHEELGGDPSKISLLTRTGQEVCAHVSEADPPPADSWQPNLEFMSQSSQVRLTCEQGWHISMINFASFGTPRGHCGKFNPGNCHANVLSVVQQACIGQEGCAIPVSTARLGDPCPGVLKSLAIEALCSY
;
A
#
# COMPACT_ATOMS: atom_id res chain seq x y z
N MET A 1 9.63 24.66 -7.55
CA MET A 1 9.49 23.48 -6.68
C MET A 1 9.76 23.91 -5.25
N LYS A 2 8.72 24.03 -4.42
CA LYS A 2 8.90 24.18 -2.97
C LYS A 2 9.18 22.79 -2.43
N VAL A 3 10.40 22.57 -1.97
CA VAL A 3 10.74 21.39 -1.17
C VAL A 3 10.25 21.72 0.23
N ASP A 4 9.05 21.26 0.59
CA ASP A 4 8.58 21.30 1.97
C ASP A 4 9.30 20.19 2.75
N SER A 5 10.57 20.43 3.08
CA SER A 5 11.29 19.61 4.05
C SER A 5 10.81 19.98 5.45
N GLN A 6 9.72 19.37 5.94
CA GLN A 6 9.44 19.34 7.37
C GLN A 6 10.46 18.43 8.05
N VAL A 7 11.66 18.95 8.30
CA VAL A 7 12.58 18.36 9.27
C VAL A 7 12.36 19.08 10.59
N VAL A 8 11.38 18.63 11.37
CA VAL A 8 11.33 18.97 12.79
C VAL A 8 12.17 17.91 13.52
N SER A 9 13.48 18.17 13.57
CA SER A 9 14.37 17.49 14.51
C SER A 9 13.98 17.94 15.93
N GLN A 10 13.19 17.13 16.62
CA GLN A 10 13.08 17.18 18.08
C GLN A 10 13.83 15.98 18.65
N ARG A 11 14.82 16.26 19.51
CA ARG A 11 15.61 15.27 20.23
C ARG A 11 14.70 14.39 21.08
N ASN A 12 14.62 13.10 20.78
CA ASN A 12 14.18 12.11 21.74
C ASN A 12 15.43 11.50 22.39
N LEU A 13 15.68 11.85 23.66
CA LEU A 13 16.79 11.28 24.46
C LEU A 13 16.58 9.80 24.83
N HIS A 14 15.45 9.20 24.45
CA HIS A 14 15.23 7.76 24.50
C HIS A 14 14.49 7.35 23.22
N GLY A 15 15.18 6.63 22.34
CA GLY A 15 14.69 6.22 21.02
C GLY A 15 13.36 5.51 21.08
N VAL A 16 12.29 6.23 20.77
CA VAL A 16 11.05 5.70 20.23
C VAL A 16 10.59 6.71 19.19
N SER A 17 10.45 6.23 17.96
CA SER A 17 9.73 6.86 16.84
C SER A 17 8.52 7.68 17.29
N PHE A 18 8.16 8.71 16.52
CA PHE A 18 6.78 9.21 16.45
C PHE A 18 5.79 8.07 16.62
N SER A 19 5.17 7.98 17.80
CA SER A 19 4.05 7.09 18.07
C SER A 19 2.87 8.02 18.23
N GLY A 20 2.38 8.56 17.11
CA GLY A 20 1.10 9.24 17.11
C GLY A 20 0.02 8.19 17.14
N THR A 21 -0.74 8.09 18.22
CA THR A 21 -2.00 7.35 18.21
C THR A 21 -2.99 8.20 17.44
N THR A 22 -3.37 7.76 16.26
CA THR A 22 -4.38 8.43 15.45
C THR A 22 -5.75 7.96 15.92
N SER A 23 -6.67 8.90 16.19
CA SER A 23 -8.08 8.51 16.30
C SER A 23 -8.62 8.34 14.89
N VAL A 24 -9.25 7.20 14.66
CA VAL A 24 -9.75 6.79 13.36
C VAL A 24 -11.19 6.34 13.54
N ASN A 25 -12.07 6.84 12.68
CA ASN A 25 -13.40 6.27 12.52
C ASN A 25 -13.35 5.27 11.37
N GLU A 26 -13.83 4.06 11.64
CA GLU A 26 -13.94 2.98 10.68
C GLU A 26 -15.39 2.78 10.24
N PHE A 27 -15.59 2.72 8.93
CA PHE A 27 -16.88 2.47 8.29
C PHE A 27 -16.79 1.17 7.50
N SER A 28 -17.26 0.07 8.10
CA SER A 28 -17.28 -1.23 7.45
C SER A 28 -18.23 -1.25 6.25
N LEU A 29 -17.75 -1.79 5.12
CA LEU A 29 -18.57 -2.00 3.91
C LEU A 29 -19.26 -3.37 3.88
N SER A 30 -19.26 -4.10 5.00
CA SER A 30 -19.92 -5.42 5.12
C SER A 30 -21.41 -5.40 4.81
N SER A 31 -22.11 -4.32 5.17
CA SER A 31 -23.54 -4.12 4.89
C SER A 31 -23.82 -3.55 3.50
N SER A 32 -22.78 -3.23 2.71
CA SER A 32 -22.94 -2.68 1.37
C SER A 32 -23.46 -3.75 0.41
N ALA A 33 -24.35 -3.35 -0.48
CA ALA A 33 -24.81 -4.20 -1.57
C ALA A 33 -23.71 -4.32 -2.63
N TRP A 34 -22.85 -5.33 -2.49
CA TRP A 34 -21.84 -5.66 -3.47
C TRP A 34 -22.47 -6.28 -4.72
N SER A 35 -21.97 -5.87 -5.87
CA SER A 35 -22.22 -6.52 -7.16
C SER A 35 -20.89 -6.83 -7.82
N TRP A 36 -20.86 -7.78 -8.74
CA TRP A 36 -19.60 -8.23 -9.33
C TRP A 36 -19.72 -8.53 -10.82
N TYR A 37 -18.60 -8.49 -11.51
CA TYR A 37 -18.44 -8.98 -12.87
C TYR A 37 -17.29 -9.99 -12.86
N LYS A 38 -17.53 -11.16 -13.43
CA LYS A 38 -16.49 -12.19 -13.56
C LYS A 38 -15.75 -11.92 -14.86
N GLU A 39 -14.48 -11.58 -14.74
CA GLU A 39 -13.61 -11.40 -15.89
C GLU A 39 -13.36 -12.76 -16.55
N GLU A 40 -13.49 -12.80 -17.87
CA GLU A 40 -13.28 -14.04 -18.62
C GLU A 40 -11.78 -14.33 -18.78
N VAL A 41 -11.40 -15.59 -18.64
CA VAL A 41 -10.00 -16.01 -18.72
C VAL A 41 -9.59 -16.10 -20.20
N GLY A 42 -8.45 -15.50 -20.54
CA GLY A 42 -7.85 -15.56 -21.88
C GLY A 42 -8.34 -14.47 -22.83
N VAL A 43 -7.96 -14.59 -24.10
CA VAL A 43 -8.25 -13.57 -25.11
C VAL A 43 -9.74 -13.50 -25.49
N SER A 44 -10.27 -12.28 -25.52
CA SER A 44 -11.54 -11.94 -26.15
C SER A 44 -11.32 -11.71 -27.65
N SER A 45 -12.17 -12.25 -28.52
CA SER A 45 -11.89 -12.33 -29.95
C SER A 45 -11.78 -10.96 -30.66
N ASN A 46 -12.28 -9.87 -30.07
CA ASN A 46 -12.38 -8.58 -30.74
C ASN A 46 -11.09 -7.73 -30.71
N HIS A 47 -10.19 -7.94 -29.75
CA HIS A 47 -8.94 -7.15 -29.60
C HIS A 47 -7.68 -8.02 -29.61
N SER A 48 -7.80 -9.26 -30.06
CA SER A 48 -6.69 -10.21 -30.06
C SER A 48 -5.92 -10.20 -31.37
N PHE A 49 -4.64 -10.57 -31.32
CA PHE A 49 -3.80 -10.73 -32.51
C PHE A 49 -2.80 -11.87 -32.36
N ILE A 50 -2.38 -12.47 -33.47
CA ILE A 50 -1.50 -13.65 -33.48
C ILE A 50 -0.09 -13.25 -33.91
N LYS A 51 0.91 -13.74 -33.18
CA LYS A 51 2.33 -13.66 -33.57
C LYS A 51 3.06 -14.97 -33.29
N PRO A 52 4.06 -15.33 -34.12
CA PRO A 52 4.98 -16.40 -33.79
C PRO A 52 5.97 -15.93 -32.71
N GLY A 53 6.27 -16.81 -31.77
CA GLY A 53 7.19 -16.52 -30.68
C GLY A 53 6.58 -15.68 -29.56
N LEU A 54 7.27 -15.62 -28.43
CA LEU A 54 6.89 -14.80 -27.28
C LEU A 54 7.27 -13.33 -27.47
N LEU A 55 6.28 -12.43 -27.36
CA LEU A 55 6.49 -10.99 -27.40
C LEU A 55 6.85 -10.43 -26.01
N GLU A 56 7.77 -9.46 -26.00
CA GLU A 56 8.10 -8.65 -24.82
C GLU A 56 6.93 -7.71 -24.46
N GLN A 57 6.60 -7.60 -23.18
CA GLN A 57 5.35 -7.00 -22.71
C GLN A 57 5.31 -5.47 -22.83
N ILE A 58 6.39 -4.76 -22.50
CA ILE A 58 6.42 -3.28 -22.54
C ILE A 58 6.24 -2.80 -23.98
N ASN A 59 6.97 -3.39 -24.92
CA ASN A 59 6.89 -3.08 -26.33
C ASN A 59 5.50 -3.40 -26.92
N THR A 60 4.84 -4.43 -26.41
CA THR A 60 3.52 -4.87 -26.91
C THR A 60 2.38 -4.02 -26.36
N THR A 61 2.39 -3.77 -25.05
CA THR A 61 1.34 -3.00 -24.35
C THR A 61 1.48 -1.49 -24.54
N LYS A 62 2.71 -1.02 -24.79
CA LYS A 62 3.09 0.40 -24.74
C LYS A 62 2.69 1.07 -23.42
N ASP A 63 2.70 0.29 -22.34
CA ASP A 63 2.28 0.71 -20.99
C ASP A 63 0.85 1.27 -20.94
N ASN A 64 -0.02 0.90 -21.90
CA ASN A 64 -1.43 1.29 -21.88
C ASN A 64 -2.27 0.46 -20.89
N SER A 65 -1.75 -0.70 -20.47
CA SER A 65 -2.34 -1.56 -19.46
C SER A 65 -1.23 -2.37 -18.79
N ASP A 66 -1.41 -2.67 -17.51
CA ASP A 66 -0.53 -3.56 -16.76
C ASP A 66 -0.59 -5.01 -17.29
N TYR A 67 -1.66 -5.35 -18.02
CA TYR A 67 -2.00 -6.72 -18.37
C TYR A 67 -1.66 -7.06 -19.83
N LEU A 68 -1.11 -8.25 -20.05
CA LEU A 68 -0.97 -8.85 -21.36
C LEU A 68 -1.31 -10.34 -21.28
N TRP A 69 -2.33 -10.75 -22.04
CA TRP A 69 -2.64 -12.16 -22.23
C TRP A 69 -1.71 -12.78 -23.26
N TYR A 70 -1.19 -13.96 -22.93
CA TYR A 70 -0.48 -14.88 -23.81
C TYR A 70 -1.29 -16.18 -23.87
N THR A 71 -1.91 -16.46 -25.01
CA THR A 71 -2.72 -17.68 -25.20
C THR A 71 -2.14 -18.57 -26.29
N THR A 72 -2.01 -19.87 -26.02
CA THR A 72 -1.66 -20.88 -27.04
C THR A 72 -2.45 -22.18 -26.84
N SER A 73 -2.38 -23.08 -27.81
CA SER A 73 -3.03 -24.39 -27.77
C SER A 73 -1.99 -25.50 -27.64
N ILE A 74 -2.26 -26.46 -26.76
CA ILE A 74 -1.46 -27.66 -26.53
C ILE A 74 -2.28 -28.87 -27.02
N ASN A 75 -1.85 -29.48 -28.12
CA ASN A 75 -2.53 -30.63 -28.70
C ASN A 75 -1.93 -31.95 -28.18
N VAL A 76 -2.72 -32.73 -27.45
CA VAL A 76 -2.33 -34.05 -26.95
C VAL A 76 -2.86 -35.13 -27.90
N LYS A 77 -1.96 -35.66 -28.75
CA LYS A 77 -2.28 -36.67 -29.78
C LYS A 77 -2.44 -38.09 -29.25
N GLU A 78 -1.92 -38.38 -28.06
CA GLU A 78 -1.93 -39.72 -27.47
C GLU A 78 -3.34 -40.10 -27.02
N SER A 79 -3.77 -41.32 -27.33
CA SER A 79 -5.05 -41.86 -26.83
C SER A 79 -4.94 -42.07 -25.33
N ILE A 80 -5.53 -41.18 -24.55
CA ILE A 80 -5.59 -41.31 -23.09
C ILE A 80 -6.73 -42.28 -22.75
N VAL A 81 -6.51 -43.18 -21.78
CA VAL A 81 -7.56 -44.08 -21.30
C VAL A 81 -8.75 -43.22 -20.80
N PRO A 82 -10.01 -43.55 -21.14
CA PRO A 82 -11.16 -42.79 -20.68
C PRO A 82 -11.15 -42.63 -19.15
N GLY A 83 -11.12 -41.39 -18.66
CA GLY A 83 -11.05 -41.07 -17.23
C GLY A 83 -9.64 -40.85 -16.66
N GLN A 84 -8.58 -40.90 -17.48
CA GLN A 84 -7.24 -40.46 -17.11
C GLN A 84 -6.89 -39.12 -17.78
N GLU A 85 -6.06 -38.32 -17.12
CA GLU A 85 -5.47 -37.08 -17.65
C GLU A 85 -3.98 -37.30 -17.90
N LYS A 86 -3.40 -36.61 -18.89
CA LYS A 86 -1.96 -36.61 -19.10
C LYS A 86 -1.33 -35.59 -18.16
N GLU A 87 -0.54 -36.07 -17.22
CA GLU A 87 0.21 -35.20 -16.30
C GLU A 87 1.50 -34.70 -16.96
N ALA A 88 1.77 -33.40 -16.83
CA ALA A 88 3.00 -32.77 -17.30
C ALA A 88 3.45 -31.67 -16.33
N PHE A 89 4.72 -31.27 -16.41
CA PHE A 89 5.22 -30.07 -15.76
C PHE A 89 5.26 -28.92 -16.76
N LEU A 90 4.65 -27.80 -16.38
CA LEU A 90 4.70 -26.56 -17.11
C LEU A 90 5.73 -25.65 -16.45
N HIS A 91 6.81 -25.35 -17.18
CA HIS A 91 7.84 -24.42 -16.77
C HIS A 91 7.68 -23.10 -17.52
N ILE A 92 7.54 -22.00 -16.81
CA ILE A 92 7.40 -20.67 -17.36
C ILE A 92 8.52 -19.79 -16.81
N GLY A 93 9.27 -19.15 -17.71
CA GLY A 93 10.23 -18.11 -17.39
C GLY A 93 9.70 -16.74 -17.78
N SER A 94 9.77 -15.78 -16.85
CA SER A 94 9.34 -14.40 -17.05
C SER A 94 10.43 -13.42 -16.62
N LEU A 95 10.54 -12.31 -17.37
CA LEU A 95 11.33 -11.14 -16.98
C LEU A 95 10.62 -10.30 -15.92
N GLY A 96 9.37 -10.66 -15.57
CA GLY A 96 8.58 -9.99 -14.56
C GLY A 96 7.25 -9.46 -15.08
N HIS A 97 6.40 -8.92 -14.21
CA HIS A 97 6.62 -8.84 -12.76
C HIS A 97 5.81 -9.90 -12.00
N ALA A 98 4.67 -10.30 -12.54
CA ALA A 98 3.88 -11.43 -12.04
C ALA A 98 3.09 -12.08 -13.17
N ALA A 99 2.65 -13.32 -13.00
CA ALA A 99 1.76 -13.99 -13.94
C ALA A 99 0.79 -14.96 -13.28
N LEU A 100 -0.47 -14.92 -13.70
CA LEU A 100 -1.45 -15.97 -13.43
C LEU A 100 -1.51 -16.93 -14.62
N VAL A 101 -1.50 -18.23 -14.34
CA VAL A 101 -1.46 -19.27 -15.36
C VAL A 101 -2.71 -20.12 -15.29
N PHE A 102 -3.34 -20.30 -16.44
CA PHE A 102 -4.57 -21.07 -16.57
C PHE A 102 -4.43 -22.14 -17.62
N VAL A 103 -4.92 -23.35 -17.30
CA VAL A 103 -5.06 -24.45 -18.25
C VAL A 103 -6.53 -24.77 -18.37
N ASN A 104 -7.08 -24.75 -19.58
CA ASN A 104 -8.51 -24.96 -19.85
C ASN A 104 -9.40 -24.07 -18.96
N LYS A 105 -9.03 -22.78 -18.86
CA LYS A 105 -9.71 -21.75 -18.05
C LYS A 105 -9.69 -21.98 -16.53
N ARG A 106 -8.89 -22.92 -16.02
CA ARG A 106 -8.70 -23.17 -14.59
C ARG A 106 -7.34 -22.65 -14.14
N LEU A 107 -7.32 -21.90 -13.05
CA LEU A 107 -6.07 -21.41 -12.46
C LEU A 107 -5.21 -22.59 -11.99
N VAL A 108 -3.95 -22.63 -12.42
CA VAL A 108 -2.98 -23.67 -12.04
C VAL A 108 -1.78 -23.10 -11.28
N GLY A 109 -1.48 -21.81 -11.39
CA GLY A 109 -0.34 -21.22 -10.71
C GLY A 109 -0.33 -19.70 -10.73
N PHE A 110 0.43 -19.13 -9.80
CA PHE A 110 0.75 -17.72 -9.70
C PHE A 110 2.24 -17.56 -9.41
N GLY A 111 2.96 -16.86 -10.26
CA GLY A 111 4.38 -16.53 -10.07
C GLY A 111 4.58 -15.03 -10.02
N PHE A 112 5.55 -14.56 -9.23
CA PHE A 112 5.91 -13.15 -9.16
C PHE A 112 7.38 -12.99 -8.74
N GLY A 113 8.00 -11.90 -9.18
CA GLY A 113 9.31 -11.46 -8.74
C GLY A 113 9.25 -10.51 -7.54
N ASN A 114 10.35 -9.85 -7.22
CA ASN A 114 10.43 -8.83 -6.19
C ASN A 114 11.13 -7.57 -6.70
N HIS A 115 11.37 -6.59 -5.83
CA HIS A 115 11.99 -5.32 -6.22
C HIS A 115 13.45 -5.46 -6.67
N GLU A 116 14.20 -6.40 -6.10
CA GLU A 116 15.61 -6.62 -6.44
C GLU A 116 15.76 -7.40 -7.75
N ASP A 117 14.90 -8.40 -7.94
CA ASP A 117 14.81 -9.20 -9.16
C ASP A 117 13.34 -9.41 -9.54
N ALA A 118 12.92 -8.70 -10.58
CA ALA A 118 11.58 -8.80 -11.14
C ALA A 118 11.32 -10.14 -11.84
N SER A 119 12.38 -10.84 -12.27
CA SER A 119 12.27 -12.09 -12.99
C SER A 119 11.82 -13.22 -12.07
N PHE A 120 11.12 -14.19 -12.64
CA PHE A 120 10.70 -15.37 -11.89
C PHE A 120 10.55 -16.58 -12.81
N ASN A 121 10.71 -17.76 -12.22
CA ASN A 121 10.39 -19.03 -12.85
C ASN A 121 9.26 -19.70 -12.09
N LEU A 122 8.25 -20.16 -12.82
CA LEU A 122 7.12 -20.91 -12.29
C LEU A 122 7.17 -22.34 -12.83
N SER A 123 6.94 -23.32 -11.98
CA SER A 123 6.97 -24.74 -12.34
C SER A 123 5.79 -25.47 -11.71
N GLU A 124 4.75 -25.71 -12.49
CA GLU A 124 3.50 -26.30 -11.98
C GLU A 124 3.21 -27.65 -12.61
N LYS A 125 2.67 -28.56 -11.81
CA LYS A 125 2.14 -29.84 -12.30
C LYS A 125 0.75 -29.59 -12.87
N ILE A 126 0.54 -29.89 -14.14
CA ILE A 126 -0.72 -29.67 -14.85
C ILE A 126 -1.30 -30.98 -15.40
N SER A 127 -2.62 -30.97 -15.58
CA SER A 127 -3.38 -32.02 -16.24
C SER A 127 -3.86 -31.57 -17.62
N LEU A 128 -3.65 -32.42 -18.62
CA LEU A 128 -4.10 -32.18 -19.98
C LEU A 128 -5.11 -33.25 -20.42
N ASN A 129 -6.16 -32.80 -21.10
CA ASN A 129 -7.16 -33.63 -21.76
C ASN A 129 -6.63 -34.15 -23.09
N GLN A 130 -7.22 -35.22 -23.61
CA GLN A 130 -6.97 -35.66 -24.98
C GLN A 130 -7.46 -34.58 -25.97
N GLY A 131 -6.69 -34.31 -27.01
CA GLY A 131 -7.00 -33.28 -28.00
C GLY A 131 -6.47 -31.90 -27.60
N ASP A 132 -7.21 -30.86 -27.93
CA ASP A 132 -6.79 -29.47 -27.74
C ASP A 132 -7.01 -29.00 -26.30
N ASN A 133 -5.97 -28.43 -25.72
CA ASN A 133 -6.00 -27.77 -24.41
C ASN A 133 -5.57 -26.32 -24.58
N THR A 134 -6.20 -25.40 -23.86
CA THR A 134 -5.79 -23.99 -23.89
C THR A 134 -4.86 -23.69 -22.73
N LEU A 135 -3.75 -23.02 -23.04
CA LEU A 135 -2.88 -22.39 -22.05
C LEU A 135 -3.06 -20.87 -22.17
N ASP A 136 -3.57 -20.26 -21.10
CA ASP A 136 -3.76 -18.81 -21.00
C ASP A 136 -2.87 -18.28 -19.86
N ILE A 137 -1.96 -17.35 -20.16
CA ILE A 137 -1.08 -16.72 -19.19
C ILE A 137 -1.40 -15.22 -19.16
N LEU A 138 -1.84 -14.72 -18.00
CA LEU A 138 -2.01 -13.29 -17.76
C LEU A 138 -0.74 -12.74 -17.14
N SER A 139 0.09 -12.09 -17.94
CA SER A 139 1.30 -11.41 -17.48
C SER A 139 0.96 -10.00 -16.98
N MET A 140 1.56 -9.60 -15.85
CA MET A 140 1.23 -8.38 -15.12
C MET A 140 2.48 -7.56 -14.86
N MET A 141 2.44 -6.28 -15.23
CA MET A 141 3.44 -5.28 -14.85
C MET A 141 3.07 -4.59 -13.54
N ILE A 142 4.07 -4.16 -12.79
CA ILE A 142 3.90 -3.56 -11.45
C ILE A 142 4.78 -2.31 -11.39
N GLY A 143 4.56 -1.41 -12.36
CA GLY A 143 5.46 -0.30 -12.65
C GLY A 143 6.64 -0.72 -13.53
N LEU A 144 7.35 0.29 -14.04
CA LEU A 144 8.56 0.13 -14.85
C LEU A 144 9.79 0.50 -14.04
N GLN A 145 10.94 -0.11 -14.39
CA GLN A 145 12.20 0.22 -13.76
C GLN A 145 12.54 1.70 -13.98
N ASN A 146 12.92 2.40 -12.91
CA ASN A 146 13.12 3.85 -12.91
C ASN A 146 14.52 4.29 -12.43
N TYR A 147 15.43 3.34 -12.18
CA TYR A 147 16.78 3.62 -11.72
C TYR A 147 17.74 2.46 -12.07
N GLY A 148 19.03 2.78 -12.24
CA GLY A 148 20.10 1.83 -12.54
C GLY A 148 20.67 1.97 -13.97
N PRO A 149 21.78 1.31 -14.30
CA PRO A 149 22.28 1.30 -15.68
C PRO A 149 21.28 0.61 -16.61
N TRP A 150 21.03 1.21 -17.79
CA TRP A 150 20.25 0.58 -18.87
C TRP A 150 18.81 0.17 -18.50
N PHE A 151 18.19 0.85 -17.52
CA PHE A 151 16.81 0.54 -17.11
C PHE A 151 15.79 0.73 -18.24
N ASP A 152 16.13 1.53 -19.26
CA ASP A 152 15.30 1.83 -20.42
C ASP A 152 15.22 0.67 -21.44
N ILE A 153 16.14 -0.29 -21.37
CA ILE A 153 16.14 -1.50 -22.21
C ILE A 153 15.76 -2.77 -21.45
N ALA A 154 15.45 -2.66 -20.15
CA ALA A 154 14.95 -3.76 -19.35
C ALA A 154 13.55 -4.16 -19.86
N GLY A 155 13.40 -5.43 -20.26
CA GLY A 155 12.12 -5.97 -20.72
C GLY A 155 11.29 -6.56 -19.59
N ALA A 156 10.01 -6.82 -19.87
CA ALA A 156 9.09 -7.54 -19.00
C ALA A 156 8.31 -8.61 -19.78
N GLY A 157 7.57 -9.44 -19.05
CA GLY A 157 6.69 -10.45 -19.62
C GLY A 157 7.32 -11.84 -19.74
N ILE A 158 6.63 -12.73 -20.46
CA ILE A 158 7.00 -14.14 -20.57
C ILE A 158 8.06 -14.31 -21.68
N TYR A 159 9.18 -14.97 -21.38
CA TYR A 159 10.25 -15.23 -22.34
C TYR A 159 10.50 -16.72 -22.60
N SER A 160 9.96 -17.62 -21.77
CA SER A 160 10.08 -19.05 -21.97
C SER A 160 8.84 -19.81 -21.47
N VAL A 161 8.38 -20.77 -22.25
CA VAL A 161 7.30 -21.71 -21.88
C VAL A 161 7.69 -23.11 -22.37
N ILE A 162 7.96 -24.01 -21.43
CA ILE A 162 8.41 -25.38 -21.71
C ILE A 162 7.46 -26.37 -21.03
N LEU A 163 7.01 -27.35 -21.80
CA LEU A 163 6.21 -28.46 -21.31
C LEU A 163 7.09 -29.71 -21.18
N ALA A 164 7.24 -30.23 -19.96
CA ALA A 164 7.98 -31.45 -19.69
C ALA A 164 7.01 -32.60 -19.38
N ASP A 165 6.99 -33.62 -20.24
CA ASP A 165 6.18 -34.82 -20.03
C ASP A 165 6.78 -35.67 -18.89
N LEU A 166 5.96 -36.04 -17.91
CA LEU A 166 6.40 -36.86 -16.77
C LEU A 166 6.85 -38.27 -17.17
N LYS A 167 6.38 -38.77 -18.33
CA LYS A 167 6.65 -40.13 -18.81
C LYS A 167 7.73 -40.19 -19.89
N LYS A 168 8.23 -39.04 -20.37
CA LYS A 168 9.24 -38.96 -21.43
C LYS A 168 10.38 -38.04 -21.03
N THR A 169 11.57 -38.32 -21.54
CA THR A 169 12.74 -37.45 -21.33
C THR A 169 12.69 -36.17 -22.19
N SER A 170 11.80 -36.11 -23.19
CA SER A 170 11.66 -34.98 -24.11
C SER A 170 10.88 -33.82 -23.49
N LYS A 171 11.37 -32.60 -23.72
CA LYS A 171 10.70 -31.36 -23.36
C LYS A 171 10.21 -30.68 -24.64
N ASP A 172 8.95 -30.27 -24.67
CA ASP A 172 8.37 -29.51 -25.77
C ASP A 172 8.48 -28.02 -25.46
N ASP A 173 9.20 -27.29 -26.30
CA ASP A 173 9.34 -25.83 -26.17
C ASP A 173 8.21 -25.13 -26.94
N LEU A 174 7.31 -24.48 -26.19
CA LEU A 174 6.17 -23.74 -26.75
C LEU A 174 6.53 -22.28 -27.06
N SER A 175 7.72 -21.82 -26.66
CA SER A 175 8.14 -20.42 -26.74
C SER A 175 8.23 -19.89 -28.17
N SER A 176 8.53 -20.76 -29.14
CA SER A 176 8.62 -20.42 -30.57
C SER A 176 7.33 -20.69 -31.36
N GLY A 177 6.29 -21.19 -30.69
CA GLY A 177 5.00 -21.52 -31.28
C GLY A 177 4.17 -20.28 -31.68
N GLN A 178 2.95 -20.53 -32.16
CA GLN A 178 1.99 -19.45 -32.37
C GLN A 178 1.30 -19.07 -31.05
N TRP A 179 1.31 -17.77 -30.78
CA TRP A 179 0.67 -17.18 -29.60
C TRP A 179 -0.36 -16.14 -30.03
N THR A 180 -1.49 -16.14 -29.34
CA THR A 180 -2.53 -15.13 -29.44
C THR A 180 -2.41 -14.18 -28.25
N TYR A 181 -2.42 -12.89 -28.54
CA TYR A 181 -2.18 -11.83 -27.57
C TYR A 181 -3.41 -10.96 -27.41
N GLN A 182 -3.62 -10.43 -26.22
CA GLN A 182 -4.53 -9.32 -25.95
C GLN A 182 -3.91 -8.39 -24.91
N VAL A 183 -3.76 -7.11 -25.26
CA VAL A 183 -3.38 -6.06 -24.31
C VAL A 183 -4.58 -5.76 -23.44
N GLY A 184 -4.40 -5.71 -22.12
CA GLY A 184 -5.48 -5.42 -21.18
C GLY A 184 -6.49 -6.55 -20.96
N VAL A 185 -7.36 -6.31 -19.99
CA VAL A 185 -8.48 -7.21 -19.64
C VAL A 185 -9.80 -6.65 -20.20
N GLU A 186 -10.82 -7.50 -20.36
CA GLU A 186 -12.12 -7.13 -20.91
C GLU A 186 -12.78 -6.00 -20.10
N GLY A 187 -12.70 -6.06 -18.77
CA GLY A 187 -13.23 -5.01 -17.89
C GLY A 187 -12.65 -3.61 -18.15
N GLU A 188 -11.39 -3.51 -18.59
CA GLU A 188 -10.75 -2.24 -18.98
C GLU A 188 -11.35 -1.71 -20.30
N TYR A 189 -11.58 -2.58 -21.29
CA TYR A 189 -12.19 -2.20 -22.57
C TYR A 189 -13.65 -1.77 -22.41
N ILE A 190 -14.41 -2.49 -21.58
CA ILE A 190 -15.78 -2.13 -21.24
C ILE A 190 -15.79 -0.81 -20.46
N GLY A 191 -14.78 -0.58 -19.61
CA GLY A 191 -14.69 0.58 -18.73
C GLY A 191 -15.55 0.43 -17.48
N LEU A 192 -15.48 -0.74 -16.82
CA LEU A 192 -16.27 -1.06 -15.63
C LEU A 192 -16.02 -0.10 -14.45
N ASP A 193 -14.88 0.59 -14.44
CA ASP A 193 -14.52 1.64 -13.49
C ASP A 193 -15.34 2.94 -13.67
N LYS A 194 -15.90 3.17 -14.87
CA LYS A 194 -16.59 4.41 -15.21
C LYS A 194 -17.95 4.52 -14.51
N ILE A 195 -18.24 5.73 -14.03
CA ILE A 195 -19.52 6.06 -13.37
C ILE A 195 -20.73 5.74 -14.27
N SER A 196 -20.61 5.92 -15.59
CA SER A 196 -21.68 5.63 -16.55
C SER A 196 -22.11 4.17 -16.57
N LEU A 197 -21.24 3.23 -16.18
CA LEU A 197 -21.54 1.80 -16.12
C LEU A 197 -21.94 1.31 -14.73
N ALA A 198 -22.02 2.20 -13.73
CA ALA A 198 -22.36 1.82 -12.36
C ALA A 198 -23.72 1.11 -12.25
N ASN A 199 -24.70 1.48 -13.09
CA ASN A 199 -26.04 0.88 -13.10
C ASN A 199 -26.26 -0.10 -14.26
N SER A 200 -25.20 -0.52 -14.94
CA SER A 200 -25.28 -1.47 -16.06
C SER A 200 -25.75 -2.85 -15.58
N SER A 201 -26.50 -3.55 -16.44
CA SER A 201 -26.93 -4.94 -16.23
C SER A 201 -25.78 -5.95 -16.32
N LEU A 202 -24.57 -5.52 -16.69
CA LEU A 202 -23.36 -6.35 -16.67
C LEU A 202 -23.00 -6.79 -15.24
N TRP A 203 -23.34 -5.98 -14.24
CA TRP A 203 -23.07 -6.29 -12.85
C TRP A 203 -24.03 -7.34 -12.33
N ILE A 204 -23.49 -8.48 -11.93
CA ILE A 204 -24.23 -9.56 -11.28
C ILE A 204 -24.56 -9.12 -9.85
N GLN A 205 -25.83 -9.25 -9.50
CA GLN A 205 -26.31 -9.12 -8.13
C GLN A 205 -26.81 -10.48 -7.66
N GLY A 206 -26.46 -10.86 -6.44
CA GLY A 206 -26.92 -12.12 -5.87
C GLY A 206 -26.56 -12.26 -4.41
N ASN A 207 -27.12 -13.31 -3.79
CA ASN A 207 -27.00 -13.53 -2.34
C ASN A 207 -25.62 -14.06 -1.92
N ARG A 208 -24.81 -14.55 -2.86
CA ARG A 208 -23.49 -15.14 -2.60
C ARG A 208 -22.41 -14.37 -3.35
N LEU A 209 -21.83 -13.42 -2.64
CA LEU A 209 -20.65 -12.67 -3.09
C LEU A 209 -19.49 -13.66 -3.34
N PRO A 210 -18.87 -13.68 -4.53
CA PRO A 210 -17.65 -14.43 -4.72
C PRO A 210 -16.58 -13.89 -3.76
N VAL A 211 -15.91 -14.80 -3.06
CA VAL A 211 -14.79 -14.51 -2.16
C VAL A 211 -13.66 -15.45 -2.52
N ASN A 212 -12.42 -14.98 -2.38
CA ASN A 212 -11.21 -15.75 -2.73
C ASN A 212 -11.26 -16.32 -4.16
N ARG A 213 -11.75 -15.49 -5.09
CA ARG A 213 -11.78 -15.79 -6.52
C ARG A 213 -10.94 -14.76 -7.26
N SER A 214 -10.06 -15.25 -8.13
CA SER A 214 -9.25 -14.46 -9.05
C SER A 214 -10.09 -13.86 -10.17
N LEU A 215 -9.63 -12.73 -10.71
CA LEU A 215 -10.23 -12.06 -11.86
C LEU A 215 -11.72 -11.71 -11.65
N ILE A 216 -11.99 -10.99 -10.56
CA ILE A 216 -13.33 -10.49 -10.25
C ILE A 216 -13.29 -8.97 -10.15
N TRP A 217 -14.19 -8.31 -10.86
CA TRP A 217 -14.50 -6.92 -10.61
C TRP A 217 -15.58 -6.84 -9.55
N TYR A 218 -15.36 -6.05 -8.50
CA TYR A 218 -16.34 -5.76 -7.48
C TYR A 218 -16.79 -4.30 -7.58
N LYS A 219 -18.07 -4.06 -7.31
CA LYS A 219 -18.65 -2.74 -7.22
C LYS A 219 -19.52 -2.62 -5.98
N ALA A 220 -19.32 -1.54 -5.23
CA ALA A 220 -20.17 -1.13 -4.13
C ALA A 220 -20.39 0.39 -4.14
N THR A 221 -21.24 0.86 -3.23
CA THR A 221 -21.37 2.28 -2.94
C THR A 221 -21.20 2.55 -1.47
N PHE A 222 -20.54 3.65 -1.11
CA PHE A 222 -20.36 4.07 0.28
C PHE A 222 -20.80 5.51 0.48
N LEU A 223 -21.17 5.87 1.71
CA LEU A 223 -21.44 7.26 2.09
C LEU A 223 -20.14 7.94 2.49
N ALA A 224 -19.96 9.19 2.06
CA ALA A 224 -18.80 9.98 2.46
C ALA A 224 -18.72 10.09 3.99
N PRO A 225 -17.60 9.68 4.62
CA PRO A 225 -17.40 9.88 6.05
C PRO A 225 -17.43 11.34 6.42
N GLU A 226 -17.96 11.65 7.61
CA GLU A 226 -17.89 13.00 8.16
C GLU A 226 -16.43 13.43 8.46
N GLY A 227 -16.26 14.73 8.70
CA GLY A 227 -14.96 15.32 9.04
C GLY A 227 -14.09 15.68 7.83
N LYS A 228 -12.91 16.26 8.14
CA LYS A 228 -11.96 16.80 7.16
C LYS A 228 -10.65 16.02 7.05
N GLY A 229 -10.45 14.98 7.87
CA GLY A 229 -9.21 14.22 7.88
C GLY A 229 -8.99 13.36 6.64
N PRO A 230 -7.77 12.87 6.40
CA PRO A 230 -7.48 11.97 5.28
C PRO A 230 -8.39 10.74 5.27
N LEU A 231 -8.73 10.27 4.07
CA LEU A 231 -9.47 9.03 3.85
C LEU A 231 -8.55 7.94 3.33
N SER A 232 -8.77 6.71 3.77
CA SER A 232 -8.10 5.54 3.23
C SER A 232 -9.06 4.36 3.15
N LEU A 233 -8.93 3.56 2.10
CA LEU A 233 -9.56 2.25 1.99
C LEU A 233 -8.66 1.22 2.68
N ASP A 234 -9.19 0.47 3.64
CA ASP A 234 -8.52 -0.70 4.18
C ASP A 234 -8.83 -1.91 3.30
N LEU A 235 -7.80 -2.40 2.61
CA LEU A 235 -7.87 -3.55 1.73
C LEU A 235 -7.12 -4.75 2.28
N ALA A 236 -6.83 -4.82 3.59
CA ALA A 236 -6.11 -5.95 4.19
C ALA A 236 -6.74 -7.34 3.89
N SER A 237 -8.04 -7.40 3.64
CA SER A 237 -8.77 -8.62 3.29
C SER A 237 -8.68 -9.02 1.81
N MET A 238 -8.01 -8.23 0.98
CA MET A 238 -7.93 -8.41 -0.47
C MET A 238 -6.62 -9.07 -0.90
N GLY A 239 -6.46 -9.34 -2.19
CA GLY A 239 -5.29 -10.02 -2.74
C GLY A 239 -4.32 -9.06 -3.42
N LYS A 240 -4.57 -8.81 -4.71
CA LYS A 240 -3.86 -7.84 -5.56
C LYS A 240 -4.87 -7.27 -6.55
N GLY A 241 -4.71 -6.01 -6.92
CA GLY A 241 -5.60 -5.43 -7.90
C GLY A 241 -5.43 -3.94 -8.09
N GLN A 242 -6.50 -3.34 -8.61
CA GLN A 242 -6.62 -1.90 -8.78
C GLN A 242 -7.97 -1.44 -8.23
N ALA A 243 -8.04 -0.21 -7.75
CA ALA A 243 -9.25 0.36 -7.18
C ALA A 243 -9.54 1.76 -7.73
N TRP A 244 -10.83 2.07 -7.83
CA TRP A 244 -11.34 3.36 -8.30
C TRP A 244 -12.43 3.89 -7.39
N VAL A 245 -12.41 5.19 -7.16
CA VAL A 245 -13.48 5.92 -6.46
C VAL A 245 -14.04 6.95 -7.42
N ASN A 246 -15.35 6.86 -7.71
CA ASN A 246 -16.02 7.74 -8.67
C ASN A 246 -15.28 7.82 -10.03
N GLY A 247 -14.80 6.68 -10.54
CA GLY A 247 -14.05 6.59 -11.80
C GLY A 247 -12.62 7.16 -11.76
N GLN A 248 -12.14 7.62 -10.61
CA GLN A 248 -10.74 8.03 -10.42
C GLN A 248 -9.95 6.86 -9.84
N SER A 249 -8.85 6.47 -10.50
CA SER A 249 -7.98 5.42 -9.98
C SER A 249 -7.27 5.90 -8.72
N ILE A 250 -7.43 5.15 -7.61
CA ILE A 250 -6.68 5.36 -6.36
C ILE A 250 -5.38 4.53 -6.33
N GLY A 251 -5.09 3.82 -7.43
CA GLY A 251 -3.87 3.06 -7.63
C GLY A 251 -4.02 1.55 -7.48
N ARG A 252 -2.87 0.88 -7.55
CA ARG A 252 -2.74 -0.57 -7.35
C ARG A 252 -2.79 -0.89 -5.86
N TYR A 253 -3.42 -2.01 -5.51
CA TYR A 253 -3.34 -2.59 -4.18
C TYR A 253 -2.68 -3.96 -4.23
N TRP A 254 -1.86 -4.28 -3.23
CA TRP A 254 -1.24 -5.60 -3.10
C TRP A 254 -0.97 -5.99 -1.63
N PRO A 255 -2.00 -6.06 -0.77
CA PRO A 255 -1.89 -6.50 0.61
C PRO A 255 -1.41 -7.96 0.76
N ALA A 256 -1.60 -8.83 -0.25
CA ALA A 256 -1.05 -10.18 -0.22
C ALA A 256 0.49 -10.22 -0.32
N TYR A 257 1.13 -9.13 -0.74
CA TYR A 257 2.58 -9.02 -0.75
C TYR A 257 3.09 -8.66 0.65
N LEU A 258 3.76 -9.60 1.30
CA LEU A 258 4.30 -9.41 2.64
C LEU A 258 5.68 -8.76 2.57
N ALA A 259 5.91 -7.79 3.45
CA ALA A 259 7.24 -7.25 3.71
C ALA A 259 8.19 -8.37 4.19
N PRO A 260 9.51 -8.23 3.98
CA PRO A 260 10.50 -9.18 4.48
C PRO A 260 10.27 -9.51 5.96
N SER A 261 10.46 -10.77 6.35
CA SER A 261 10.23 -11.21 7.73
C SER A 261 11.31 -10.75 8.71
N THR A 262 12.43 -10.25 8.21
CA THR A 262 13.61 -9.83 8.99
C THR A 262 14.10 -8.45 8.54
N GLY A 263 14.98 -7.83 9.33
CA GLY A 263 15.57 -6.52 9.04
C GLY A 263 14.94 -5.34 9.79
N CYS A 264 13.76 -5.54 10.39
CA CYS A 264 13.15 -4.52 11.23
C CYS A 264 13.79 -4.45 12.62
N THR A 265 13.87 -3.24 13.16
CA THR A 265 14.35 -3.00 14.53
C THR A 265 13.27 -2.31 15.36
N THR A 266 13.16 -2.73 16.62
CA THR A 266 12.35 -2.02 17.62
C THR A 266 13.10 -0.82 18.21
N ASN A 267 14.44 -0.84 18.13
CA ASN A 267 15.33 0.17 18.67
C ASN A 267 15.99 0.94 17.52
N CYS A 268 15.35 2.01 17.08
CA CYS A 268 15.89 2.97 16.12
C CYS A 268 16.39 4.21 16.88
N ASP A 269 17.69 4.50 16.76
CA ASP A 269 18.31 5.72 17.30
C ASP A 269 18.63 6.69 16.17
N TYR A 270 18.23 7.95 16.32
CA TYR A 270 18.50 8.98 15.33
C TYR A 270 20.00 9.30 15.22
N ARG A 271 20.79 9.02 16.26
CA ARG A 271 22.24 9.24 16.30
C ARG A 271 22.99 8.19 15.48
N GLY A 272 24.20 8.56 15.05
CA GLY A 272 25.06 7.72 14.23
C GLY A 272 24.67 7.73 12.75
N ALA A 273 25.48 7.08 11.92
CA ALA A 273 25.23 6.98 10.49
C ALA A 273 23.83 6.39 10.20
N TYR A 274 23.19 6.89 9.14
CA TYR A 274 21.90 6.43 8.68
C TYR A 274 22.07 5.64 7.37
N ASP A 275 21.31 4.56 7.24
CA ASP A 275 21.04 3.88 5.98
C ASP A 275 19.53 3.55 5.90
N ALA A 276 19.06 3.15 4.73
CA ALA A 276 17.64 2.88 4.48
C ALA A 276 17.08 1.72 5.31
N SER A 277 17.93 0.83 5.82
CA SER A 277 17.54 -0.35 6.60
C SER A 277 17.52 -0.10 8.11
N LYS A 278 18.17 0.97 8.58
CA LYS A 278 18.39 1.28 10.00
C LYS A 278 17.13 1.27 10.86
N CYS A 279 15.99 1.68 10.31
CA CYS A 279 14.76 1.91 11.08
C CYS A 279 13.52 1.28 10.44
N LEU A 280 13.69 0.17 9.70
CA LEU A 280 12.58 -0.56 9.10
C LEU A 280 11.59 -1.10 10.14
N ARG A 281 10.31 -1.15 9.76
CA ARG A 281 9.18 -1.60 10.58
C ARG A 281 8.23 -2.48 9.78
N ASN A 282 7.31 -3.14 10.49
CA ASN A 282 6.23 -3.95 9.92
C ASN A 282 6.70 -5.16 9.09
N CYS A 283 7.84 -5.76 9.46
CA CYS A 283 8.34 -6.98 8.85
C CYS A 283 7.32 -8.12 8.96
N GLY A 284 7.17 -8.91 7.89
CA GLY A 284 6.21 -10.02 7.79
C GLY A 284 4.73 -9.61 7.73
N GLN A 285 4.43 -8.31 7.76
CA GLN A 285 3.07 -7.79 7.53
C GLN A 285 2.87 -7.47 6.05
N PRO A 286 1.61 -7.34 5.58
CA PRO A 286 1.32 -6.74 4.28
C PRO A 286 2.10 -5.43 4.09
N ALA A 287 2.77 -5.27 2.93
CA ALA A 287 3.56 -4.08 2.65
C ALA A 287 2.72 -2.80 2.69
N GLN A 288 1.44 -2.90 2.30
CA GLN A 288 0.46 -1.83 2.42
C GLN A 288 -0.96 -2.39 2.53
N THR A 289 -1.70 -1.96 3.56
CA THR A 289 -3.13 -2.26 3.73
C THR A 289 -4.03 -1.07 3.48
N LEU A 290 -3.55 0.14 3.77
CA LEU A 290 -4.31 1.38 3.66
C LEU A 290 -3.99 2.11 2.35
N TYR A 291 -5.02 2.37 1.56
CA TYR A 291 -4.91 3.01 0.25
C TYR A 291 -5.61 4.38 0.29
N HIS A 292 -4.82 5.45 0.18
CA HIS A 292 -5.30 6.82 0.34
C HIS A 292 -6.32 7.21 -0.74
N ILE A 293 -7.42 7.84 -0.31
CA ILE A 293 -8.44 8.42 -1.16
C ILE A 293 -8.42 9.94 -0.94
N PRO A 294 -8.07 10.74 -1.96
CA PRO A 294 -8.19 12.20 -1.86
C PRO A 294 -9.61 12.61 -1.51
N ARG A 295 -9.78 13.38 -0.43
CA ARG A 295 -11.09 13.90 0.01
C ARG A 295 -11.86 14.61 -1.10
N THR A 296 -11.15 15.27 -2.02
CA THR A 296 -11.72 15.98 -3.17
C THR A 296 -12.35 15.06 -4.22
N TRP A 297 -12.05 13.76 -4.22
CA TRP A 297 -12.65 12.76 -5.12
C TRP A 297 -13.92 12.15 -4.54
N VAL A 298 -14.26 12.45 -3.29
CA VAL A 298 -15.44 11.95 -2.59
C VAL A 298 -16.48 13.07 -2.53
N HIS A 299 -17.68 12.80 -3.02
CA HIS A 299 -18.80 13.72 -3.01
C HIS A 299 -19.68 13.52 -1.78
N SER A 300 -20.42 14.56 -1.39
CA SER A 300 -21.47 14.43 -0.38
C SER A 300 -22.50 13.39 -0.81
N GLY A 301 -22.83 12.44 0.07
CA GLY A 301 -23.78 11.36 -0.21
C GLY A 301 -23.10 10.08 -0.69
N LYS A 302 -23.69 9.40 -1.68
CA LYS A 302 -23.25 8.09 -2.18
C LYS A 302 -22.12 8.23 -3.20
N ASN A 303 -21.08 7.44 -3.01
CA ASN A 303 -19.89 7.37 -3.86
C ASN A 303 -19.73 5.96 -4.41
N LEU A 304 -19.26 5.85 -5.64
CA LEU A 304 -18.98 4.59 -6.32
C LEU A 304 -17.60 4.09 -5.93
N LEU A 305 -17.50 2.82 -5.53
CA LEU A 305 -16.26 2.09 -5.36
C LEU A 305 -16.22 0.92 -6.34
N VAL A 306 -15.17 0.83 -7.14
CA VAL A 306 -14.89 -0.30 -8.03
C VAL A 306 -13.51 -0.88 -7.69
N LEU A 307 -13.40 -2.20 -7.66
CA LEU A 307 -12.13 -2.92 -7.52
C LEU A 307 -12.02 -3.96 -8.63
N HIS A 308 -10.83 -4.13 -9.19
CA HIS A 308 -10.46 -5.29 -10.00
C HIS A 308 -9.54 -6.18 -9.15
N GLU A 309 -10.05 -7.29 -8.65
CA GLU A 309 -9.32 -8.26 -7.83
C GLU A 309 -8.72 -9.36 -8.69
N GLU A 310 -7.40 -9.42 -8.71
CA GLU A 310 -6.63 -10.32 -9.57
C GLU A 310 -6.42 -11.69 -8.93
N LEU A 311 -6.14 -11.77 -7.62
CA LEU A 311 -5.75 -13.02 -6.96
C LEU A 311 -6.91 -13.66 -6.21
N GLY A 312 -7.67 -12.86 -5.48
CA GLY A 312 -8.78 -13.27 -4.65
C GLY A 312 -8.72 -12.62 -3.27
N GLY A 313 -9.89 -12.19 -2.81
CA GLY A 313 -10.04 -11.53 -1.51
C GLY A 313 -11.47 -11.61 -1.00
N ASP A 314 -11.69 -11.02 0.17
CA ASP A 314 -13.01 -10.91 0.80
C ASP A 314 -13.46 -9.44 0.87
N PRO A 315 -14.24 -8.96 -0.13
CA PRO A 315 -14.70 -7.58 -0.17
C PRO A 315 -15.67 -7.22 0.96
N SER A 316 -16.28 -8.20 1.63
CA SER A 316 -17.19 -7.92 2.77
C SER A 316 -16.47 -7.37 4.00
N LYS A 317 -15.15 -7.52 4.06
CA LYS A 317 -14.30 -7.05 5.16
C LYS A 317 -13.61 -5.71 4.87
N ILE A 318 -13.79 -5.16 3.67
CA ILE A 318 -13.27 -3.84 3.33
C ILE A 318 -13.92 -2.79 4.24
N SER A 319 -13.12 -1.84 4.71
CA SER A 319 -13.62 -0.69 5.45
C SER A 319 -13.01 0.61 4.93
N LEU A 320 -13.75 1.70 5.14
CA LEU A 320 -13.28 3.04 4.87
C LEU A 320 -12.87 3.68 6.19
N LEU A 321 -11.64 4.19 6.23
CA LEU A 321 -11.08 4.84 7.40
C LEU A 321 -10.99 6.33 7.17
N THR A 322 -11.37 7.11 8.19
CA THR A 322 -11.05 8.54 8.25
C THR A 322 -10.29 8.83 9.52
N ARG A 323 -9.22 9.60 9.42
CA ARG A 323 -8.57 10.14 10.60
C ARG A 323 -9.44 11.26 11.20
N THR A 324 -9.70 11.22 12.49
CA THR A 324 -10.50 12.22 13.21
C THR A 324 -9.68 13.08 14.17
N GLY A 325 -8.51 12.57 14.55
CA GLY A 325 -7.59 13.27 15.44
C GLY A 325 -6.22 12.61 15.43
N GLN A 326 -5.24 13.34 15.92
CA GLN A 326 -3.83 12.95 15.92
C GLN A 326 -3.23 13.36 17.26
N GLU A 327 -2.69 12.40 17.98
CA GLU A 327 -1.87 12.73 19.14
C GLU A 327 -0.50 13.24 18.69
N VAL A 328 -0.14 14.42 19.18
CA VAL A 328 1.17 15.04 18.98
C VAL A 328 1.83 15.24 20.34
N CYS A 329 3.13 15.09 20.40
CA CYS A 329 3.88 15.11 21.65
C CYS A 329 5.27 15.67 21.41
N ALA A 330 5.89 16.15 22.48
CA ALA A 330 7.25 16.64 22.44
C ALA A 330 7.89 16.52 23.82
N HIS A 331 9.20 16.24 23.86
CA HIS A 331 10.00 16.21 25.07
C HIS A 331 11.31 16.93 24.82
N VAL A 332 11.52 18.08 25.48
CA VAL A 332 12.69 18.93 25.27
C VAL A 332 13.32 19.30 26.61
N SER A 333 14.63 19.14 26.71
CA SER A 333 15.46 19.49 27.87
C SER A 333 15.94 20.94 27.83
N GLU A 334 16.20 21.53 29.00
CA GLU A 334 16.91 22.81 29.13
C GLU A 334 18.31 22.76 28.48
N ALA A 335 18.92 21.58 28.38
CA ALA A 335 20.23 21.38 27.73
C ALA A 335 20.14 21.15 26.21
N ASP A 336 18.94 21.15 25.63
CA ASP A 336 18.78 20.99 24.19
C ASP A 336 19.09 22.29 23.44
N PRO A 337 19.60 22.21 22.20
CA PRO A 337 19.76 23.39 21.37
C PRO A 337 18.40 23.98 20.99
N PRO A 338 18.34 25.27 20.63
CA PRO A 338 17.15 25.85 20.06
C PRO A 338 16.80 25.20 18.70
N PRO A 339 15.54 25.34 18.23
CA PRO A 339 15.12 24.82 16.93
C PRO A 339 16.03 25.27 15.77
N ALA A 340 16.32 24.39 14.82
CA ALA A 340 17.29 24.68 13.75
C ALA A 340 16.92 25.90 12.89
N ASP A 341 15.62 26.14 12.70
CA ASP A 341 15.06 27.25 11.95
C ASP A 341 15.05 28.58 12.73
N SER A 342 15.33 28.57 14.04
CA SER A 342 15.54 29.82 14.80
C SER A 342 16.95 30.37 14.66
N TRP A 343 17.84 29.66 13.95
CA TRP A 343 19.18 30.13 13.67
C TRP A 343 19.15 31.29 12.66
N GLN A 344 19.69 32.44 13.06
CA GLN A 344 19.85 33.61 12.20
C GLN A 344 21.33 33.93 12.03
N PRO A 345 21.83 34.13 10.79
CA PRO A 345 23.20 34.59 10.59
C PRO A 345 23.37 35.98 11.24
N ASN A 346 24.41 36.15 12.04
CA ASN A 346 24.87 37.43 12.61
C ASN A 346 24.12 37.99 13.83
N LEU A 347 23.30 37.21 14.54
CA LEU A 347 23.00 37.51 15.94
C LEU A 347 24.07 36.89 16.83
N GLU A 348 24.92 37.73 17.44
CA GLU A 348 25.75 37.34 18.58
C GLU A 348 24.88 36.59 19.58
N PHE A 349 25.31 35.38 19.99
CA PHE A 349 24.78 34.47 21.02
C PHE A 349 23.72 35.07 21.98
N MET A 350 22.56 35.48 21.46
CA MET A 350 21.39 35.69 22.29
C MET A 350 21.01 34.29 22.75
N SER A 351 20.92 34.09 24.06
CA SER A 351 20.53 32.83 24.69
C SER A 351 19.15 32.41 24.18
N GLN A 352 19.12 31.72 23.04
CA GLN A 352 17.92 31.11 22.52
C GLN A 352 17.67 29.89 23.40
N SER A 353 16.76 30.03 24.34
CA SER A 353 16.31 28.92 25.18
C SER A 353 15.74 27.82 24.30
N SER A 354 15.94 26.56 24.68
CA SER A 354 15.24 25.44 24.07
C SER A 354 13.73 25.64 24.14
N GLN A 355 13.01 25.13 23.15
CA GLN A 355 11.57 25.34 23.03
C GLN A 355 10.91 24.05 22.61
N VAL A 356 9.81 23.71 23.27
CA VAL A 356 8.88 22.71 22.75
C VAL A 356 8.04 23.36 21.65
N ARG A 357 7.94 22.71 20.49
CA ARG A 357 7.02 23.12 19.42
C ARG A 357 6.05 21.98 19.12
N LEU A 358 4.76 22.29 19.14
CA LEU A 358 3.71 21.37 18.72
C LEU A 358 3.08 21.92 17.45
N THR A 359 2.83 21.04 16.49
CA THR A 359 2.23 21.40 15.21
C THR A 359 1.24 20.31 14.80
N CYS A 360 0.00 20.71 14.54
CA CYS A 360 -1.02 19.87 13.93
C CYS A 360 -0.90 19.91 12.40
N GLU A 361 -1.48 18.92 11.73
CA GLU A 361 -1.63 18.98 10.28
C GLU A 361 -2.54 20.14 9.84
N GLN A 362 -2.38 20.56 8.59
CA GLN A 362 -3.08 21.73 8.05
C GLN A 362 -4.61 21.63 8.22
N GLY A 363 -5.22 22.67 8.78
CA GLY A 363 -6.66 22.74 9.04
C GLY A 363 -7.11 22.00 10.31
N TRP A 364 -6.18 21.46 11.09
CA TRP A 364 -6.43 20.88 12.41
C TRP A 364 -5.83 21.79 13.48
N HIS A 365 -6.47 21.84 14.64
CA HIS A 365 -6.03 22.63 15.77
C HIS A 365 -5.83 21.73 16.99
N ILE A 366 -4.97 22.18 17.90
CA ILE A 366 -4.80 21.52 19.20
C ILE A 366 -6.11 21.70 19.96
N SER A 367 -6.84 20.61 20.18
CA SER A 367 -8.14 20.63 20.87
C SER A 367 -8.02 20.26 22.34
N MET A 368 -7.00 19.47 22.69
CA MET A 368 -6.78 19.04 24.07
C MET A 368 -5.28 18.92 24.37
N ILE A 369 -4.92 19.17 25.62
CA ILE A 369 -3.60 18.81 26.18
C ILE A 369 -3.85 17.68 27.18
N ASN A 370 -3.34 16.48 26.87
CA ASN A 370 -3.52 15.28 27.69
C ASN A 370 -2.51 15.22 28.83
N PHE A 371 -1.30 15.73 28.59
CA PHE A 371 -0.21 15.72 29.58
C PHE A 371 0.69 16.94 29.39
N ALA A 372 1.14 17.54 30.50
CA ALA A 372 2.15 18.58 30.49
C ALA A 372 2.91 18.60 31.82
N SER A 373 4.22 18.32 31.77
CA SER A 373 5.07 18.25 32.95
C SER A 373 6.41 18.93 32.68
N PHE A 374 6.80 19.83 33.58
CA PHE A 374 8.15 20.39 33.61
C PHE A 374 8.94 19.85 34.80
N GLY A 375 10.14 19.34 34.58
CA GLY A 375 10.96 18.71 35.62
C GLY A 375 11.71 17.49 35.08
N THR A 376 11.51 16.32 35.68
CA THR A 376 12.12 15.05 35.26
C THR A 376 11.09 14.03 34.74
N PRO A 377 10.19 14.41 33.79
CA PRO A 377 9.19 13.49 33.25
C PRO A 377 9.83 12.23 32.68
N ARG A 378 9.11 11.12 32.80
CA ARG A 378 9.54 9.80 32.35
C ARG A 378 8.57 9.24 31.32
N GLY A 379 9.01 8.23 30.59
CA GLY A 379 8.20 7.56 29.58
C GLY A 379 8.53 8.05 28.18
N HIS A 380 7.57 7.85 27.29
CA HIS A 380 7.64 8.19 25.87
C HIS A 380 6.30 8.75 25.43
N CYS A 381 6.26 9.33 24.24
CA CYS A 381 5.05 9.84 23.62
C CYS A 381 3.85 8.87 23.74
N GLY A 382 2.74 9.37 24.25
CA GLY A 382 1.49 8.64 24.50
C GLY A 382 1.46 7.91 25.85
N LYS A 383 2.57 7.92 26.59
CA LYS A 383 2.73 7.27 27.90
C LYS A 383 3.67 8.07 28.82
N PHE A 384 3.69 9.40 28.70
CA PHE A 384 4.46 10.22 29.64
C PHE A 384 3.87 10.14 31.04
N ASN A 385 4.75 10.20 32.04
CA ASN A 385 4.41 10.20 33.44
C ASN A 385 5.23 11.26 34.19
N PRO A 386 4.68 11.87 35.25
CA PRO A 386 5.44 12.78 36.09
C PRO A 386 6.67 12.10 36.71
N GLY A 387 7.77 12.84 36.83
CA GLY A 387 8.96 12.40 37.55
C GLY A 387 8.90 12.73 39.04
N ASN A 388 9.99 12.40 39.74
CA ASN A 388 10.18 12.82 41.15
C ASN A 388 10.30 14.34 41.30
N CYS A 389 10.73 15.03 40.24
CA CYS A 389 10.65 16.48 40.14
C CYS A 389 9.62 16.84 39.09
N HIS A 390 8.55 17.52 39.49
CA HIS A 390 7.42 17.81 38.63
C HIS A 390 6.76 19.15 39.01
N ALA A 391 6.67 20.05 38.06
CA ALA A 391 5.73 21.16 38.04
C ALA A 391 4.62 20.83 37.02
N ASN A 392 3.37 20.90 37.47
CA ASN A 392 2.21 20.79 36.60
C ASN A 392 2.03 22.11 35.84
N VAL A 393 2.35 22.10 34.55
CA VAL A 393 2.29 23.27 33.66
C VAL A 393 1.14 23.18 32.66
N LEU A 394 0.14 22.33 32.95
CA LEU A 394 -0.99 22.07 32.06
C LEU A 394 -1.74 23.34 31.67
N SER A 395 -2.07 24.21 32.64
CA SER A 395 -2.79 25.46 32.36
C SER A 395 -2.01 26.41 31.44
N VAL A 396 -0.69 26.51 31.64
CA VAL A 396 0.21 27.35 30.83
C VAL A 396 0.22 26.87 29.38
N VAL A 397 0.31 25.55 29.20
CA VAL A 397 0.33 24.93 27.87
C VAL A 397 -1.05 25.02 27.21
N GLN A 398 -2.13 24.74 27.95
CA GLN A 398 -3.50 24.86 27.44
C GLN A 398 -3.80 26.27 26.92
N GLN A 399 -3.45 27.29 27.71
CA GLN A 399 -3.67 28.70 27.33
C GLN A 399 -2.89 29.09 26.07
N ALA A 400 -1.69 28.52 25.87
CA ALA A 400 -0.83 28.85 24.73
C ALA A 400 -1.15 28.04 23.47
N CYS A 401 -1.70 26.83 23.60
CA CYS A 401 -1.78 25.86 22.51
C CYS A 401 -3.21 25.58 22.03
N ILE A 402 -4.22 25.55 22.92
CA ILE A 402 -5.57 25.16 22.52
C ILE A 402 -6.15 26.16 21.50
N GLY A 403 -6.74 25.61 20.43
CA GLY A 403 -7.32 26.37 19.33
C GLY A 403 -6.30 26.85 18.28
N GLN A 404 -5.01 26.58 18.48
CA GLN A 404 -3.97 26.92 17.51
C GLN A 404 -3.60 25.71 16.64
N GLU A 405 -3.25 25.93 15.38
CA GLU A 405 -2.66 24.87 14.52
C GLU A 405 -1.25 24.48 14.99
N GLY A 406 -0.54 25.39 15.68
CA GLY A 406 0.72 25.10 16.32
C GLY A 406 1.06 26.11 17.41
N CYS A 407 1.89 25.70 18.36
CA CYS A 407 2.33 26.53 19.48
C CYS A 407 3.79 26.26 19.85
N ALA A 408 4.43 27.24 20.48
CA ALA A 408 5.80 27.14 20.98
C ALA A 408 5.88 27.54 22.45
N ILE A 409 6.48 26.69 23.27
CA ILE A 409 6.69 26.91 24.70
C ILE A 409 8.18 26.92 25.01
N PRO A 410 8.76 28.07 25.40
CA PRO A 410 10.13 28.13 25.90
C PRO A 410 10.30 27.26 27.14
N VAL A 411 11.35 26.44 27.15
CA VAL A 411 11.75 25.60 28.27
C VAL A 411 12.62 26.45 29.20
N SER A 412 12.01 27.09 30.20
CA SER A 412 12.74 27.90 31.17
C SER A 412 12.07 27.90 32.54
N THR A 413 12.89 27.88 33.60
CA THR A 413 12.42 28.02 34.99
C THR A 413 11.72 29.34 35.27
N ALA A 414 12.10 30.41 34.55
CA ALA A 414 11.48 31.73 34.70
C ALA A 414 9.98 31.72 34.34
N ARG A 415 9.56 30.88 33.38
CA ARG A 415 8.17 30.81 32.92
C ARG A 415 7.40 29.60 33.50
N LEU A 416 8.10 28.49 33.72
CA LEU A 416 7.49 27.20 34.10
C LEU A 416 7.69 26.85 35.58
N GLY A 417 8.42 27.68 36.33
CA GLY A 417 8.77 27.46 37.73
C GLY A 417 10.02 26.60 37.91
N ASP A 418 10.55 26.55 39.15
CA ASP A 418 11.68 25.70 39.52
C ASP A 418 11.26 24.67 40.59
N PRO A 419 10.67 23.53 40.19
CA PRO A 419 10.23 22.50 41.14
C PRO A 419 11.39 21.79 41.87
N CYS A 420 12.63 21.92 41.38
CA CYS A 420 13.81 21.28 41.96
C CYS A 420 15.09 22.03 41.57
N PRO A 421 15.54 22.98 42.40
CA PRO A 421 16.74 23.75 42.13
C PRO A 421 17.98 22.85 41.95
N GLY A 422 18.84 23.18 40.97
CA GLY A 422 20.07 22.44 40.68
C GLY A 422 19.90 21.14 39.89
N VAL A 423 18.67 20.74 39.56
CA VAL A 423 18.39 19.59 38.69
C VAL A 423 18.06 20.10 37.28
N LEU A 424 18.62 19.44 36.26
CA LEU A 424 18.32 19.69 34.85
C LEU A 424 16.87 19.29 34.56
N LYS A 425 16.08 20.20 33.99
CA LYS A 425 14.67 19.99 33.72
C LYS A 425 14.41 19.81 32.25
N SER A 426 13.27 19.19 31.97
CA SER A 426 12.74 19.02 30.63
C SER A 426 11.23 19.20 30.67
N LEU A 427 10.69 19.71 29.57
CA LEU A 427 9.27 19.87 29.34
C LEU A 427 8.80 18.73 28.45
N ALA A 428 7.86 17.92 28.94
CA ALA A 428 7.17 16.90 28.16
C ALA A 428 5.68 17.27 28.03
N ILE A 429 5.17 17.27 26.80
CA ILE A 429 3.78 17.61 26.48
C ILE A 429 3.18 16.52 25.57
N GLU A 430 1.92 16.16 25.82
CA GLU A 430 1.06 15.38 24.93
C GLU A 430 -0.21 16.17 24.65
N ALA A 431 -0.58 16.25 23.39
CA ALA A 431 -1.72 17.00 22.91
C ALA A 431 -2.49 16.22 21.84
N LEU A 432 -3.78 16.49 21.73
CA LEU A 432 -4.63 15.97 20.67
C LEU A 432 -4.92 17.10 19.68
N CYS A 433 -4.65 16.83 18.42
CA CYS A 433 -5.10 17.63 17.29
C CYS A 433 -6.42 17.07 16.77
N SER A 434 -7.38 17.94 16.48
CA SER A 434 -8.62 17.59 15.76
C SER A 434 -9.06 18.73 14.85
N TYR A 435 -10.02 18.43 13.97
CA TYR A 435 -10.55 19.40 13.00
C TYR A 435 -11.56 20.38 13.61
#